data_AF-A0A836VWZ5-F1
#
_entry.id   AF-A0A836VWZ5-F1
#
_cell.length_a   1.000
_cell.length_b   1.000
_cell.length_c   1.000
_cell.angle_alpha   90.00
_cell.angle_beta   90.00
_cell.angle_gamma   90.00
#
_symmetry.space_group_name_H-M   'P 1'
#
loop_
_entity.id
_entity.type
_entity.pdbx_description
1 polymer ?
#
loop_
_entity_poly.entity_id
_entity_poly.type
_entity_poly.pdbx_seq_one_letter_code
_entity_poly.pdbx_strand_id
1 'polypeptide(L)'
;MKTILHGKDFITTMDWDIGELDTLFETSYELKRLFAMGIPHKYLDAKTIFMMFFEQSTRTRNSIEAGITQLGGHAHDLTPDKMQLSH
;
A
#
# COMPACT_ATOMS: atom_id res chain seq x y z
N MET A 1 -14.87 -14.78 -2.27
CA MET A 1 -14.20 -13.61 -1.68
C MET A 1 -13.64 -14.00 -0.32
N LYS A 2 -12.32 -14.01 -0.16
CA LYS A 2 -11.66 -14.24 1.13
C LYS A 2 -11.37 -12.88 1.76
N THR A 3 -12.01 -12.58 2.88
CA THR A 3 -12.06 -11.22 3.43
C THR A 3 -11.16 -10.98 4.64
N ILE A 4 -10.52 -12.02 5.16
CA ILE A 4 -9.66 -11.93 6.34
C ILE A 4 -8.20 -11.91 5.89
N LEU A 5 -7.69 -10.72 5.55
CA LEU A 5 -6.29 -10.47 5.17
C LEU A 5 -5.56 -9.59 6.19
N HIS A 6 -6.23 -9.17 7.25
CA HIS A 6 -5.66 -8.31 8.28
C HIS A 6 -4.46 -8.99 8.97
N GLY A 7 -3.32 -8.30 9.00
CA GLY A 7 -2.07 -8.81 9.59
C GLY A 7 -1.30 -9.78 8.70
N LYS A 8 -1.74 -10.00 7.45
CA LYS A 8 -1.01 -10.82 6.47
C LYS A 8 0.01 -9.96 5.72
N ASP A 9 1.26 -10.41 5.67
CA ASP A 9 2.32 -9.77 4.89
C ASP A 9 2.21 -10.10 3.40
N PHE A 10 2.60 -9.16 2.54
CA PHE A 10 2.71 -9.35 1.09
C PHE A 10 4.19 -9.41 0.70
N ILE A 11 4.80 -10.59 0.79
CA ILE A 11 6.22 -10.82 0.47
C ILE A 11 6.36 -11.42 -0.93
N THR A 12 5.62 -12.49 -1.21
CA THR A 12 5.54 -13.11 -2.54
C THR A 12 4.11 -13.54 -2.85
N THR A 13 3.75 -13.56 -4.13
CA THR A 13 2.44 -14.03 -4.59
C THR A 13 2.22 -15.52 -4.32
N MET A 14 3.29 -16.29 -4.08
CA MET A 14 3.19 -17.72 -3.73
C MET A 14 2.61 -17.97 -2.33
N ASP A 15 2.67 -16.97 -1.44
CA ASP A 15 2.08 -17.06 -0.08
C ASP A 15 0.56 -16.80 -0.08
N TRP A 16 0.01 -16.51 -1.26
CA TRP A 16 -1.37 -16.11 -1.47
C TRP A 16 -2.08 -17.16 -2.32
N ASP A 17 -3.28 -17.57 -1.89
CA ASP A 17 -4.13 -18.38 -2.73
C ASP A 17 -4.91 -17.52 -3.74
N ILE A 18 -5.43 -18.18 -4.76
CA ILE A 18 -6.14 -17.54 -5.87
C ILE A 18 -7.30 -16.68 -5.37
N GLY A 19 -8.07 -17.14 -4.37
CA GLY A 19 -9.22 -16.40 -3.87
C GLY A 19 -8.85 -15.15 -3.07
N GLU A 20 -7.67 -15.13 -2.45
CA GLU A 20 -7.12 -13.94 -1.81
C GLU A 20 -6.63 -12.92 -2.85
N LEU A 21 -5.94 -13.40 -3.90
CA LEU A 21 -5.50 -12.57 -5.01
C LEU A 21 -6.69 -11.96 -5.77
N ASP A 22 -7.73 -12.72 -6.02
CA ASP A 22 -8.98 -12.24 -6.63
C ASP A 22 -9.58 -11.11 -5.79
N THR A 23 -9.62 -11.27 -4.47
CA THR A 23 -10.14 -10.24 -3.56
C THR A 23 -9.27 -8.97 -3.60
N LEU A 24 -7.95 -9.12 -3.72
CA LEU A 24 -7.01 -8.00 -3.88
C LEU A 24 -7.24 -7.24 -5.20
N PHE A 25 -7.48 -7.96 -6.30
CA PHE A 25 -7.76 -7.35 -7.60
C PHE A 25 -9.13 -6.66 -7.65
N GLU A 26 -10.16 -7.28 -7.10
CA GLU A 26 -11.50 -6.68 -6.98
C GLU A 26 -11.45 -5.38 -6.17
N THR A 27 -10.75 -5.40 -5.03
CA THR A 27 -10.55 -4.21 -4.20
C THR A 27 -9.81 -3.11 -4.95
N SER A 28 -8.75 -3.47 -5.69
CA SER A 28 -7.98 -2.52 -6.50
C SER A 28 -8.83 -1.86 -7.60
N TYR A 29 -9.71 -2.64 -8.24
CA TYR A 29 -10.63 -2.13 -9.26
C TYR A 29 -11.63 -1.14 -8.67
N GLU A 30 -12.21 -1.46 -7.52
CA GLU A 30 -13.16 -0.58 -6.84
C GLU A 30 -12.51 0.73 -6.39
N LEU A 31 -11.31 0.67 -5.80
CA LEU A 31 -10.57 1.89 -5.41
C LEU A 31 -10.29 2.79 -6.61
N LYS A 32 -9.87 2.20 -7.74
CA LYS A 32 -9.67 2.93 -9.01
C LYS A 32 -10.97 3.59 -9.49
N ARG A 33 -12.09 2.90 -9.38
CA ARG A 33 -13.41 3.43 -9.77
C ARG A 33 -13.83 4.59 -8.86
N LEU A 34 -13.73 4.44 -7.55
CA LEU A 34 -14.08 5.49 -6.58
C LEU A 34 -13.24 6.74 -6.81
N PHE A 35 -11.94 6.57 -7.06
CA PHE A 35 -11.04 7.66 -7.43
C PHE A 35 -11.47 8.36 -8.73
N ALA A 36 -11.76 7.59 -9.79
CA ALA A 36 -12.20 8.14 -11.08
C ALA A 36 -13.54 8.90 -10.99
N MET A 37 -14.42 8.49 -10.07
CA MET A 37 -15.70 9.16 -9.81
C MET A 37 -15.59 10.36 -8.86
N GLY A 38 -14.41 10.64 -8.31
CA GLY A 38 -14.22 11.70 -7.32
C GLY A 38 -14.92 11.42 -5.98
N ILE A 39 -15.25 10.17 -5.70
CA ILE A 39 -15.91 9.77 -4.45
C ILE A 39 -14.84 9.66 -3.36
N PRO A 40 -14.93 10.39 -2.24
CA PRO A 40 -13.99 10.26 -1.14
C PRO A 40 -14.04 8.86 -0.50
N HIS A 41 -12.88 8.24 -0.29
CA HIS A 41 -12.77 6.87 0.26
C HIS A 41 -11.57 6.74 1.22
N LYS A 42 -11.67 7.42 2.37
CA LYS A 42 -10.61 7.49 3.39
C LYS A 42 -10.57 6.27 4.31
N TYR A 43 -10.30 5.09 3.76
CA TYR A 43 -10.31 3.83 4.54
C TYR A 43 -9.15 3.70 5.54
N LEU A 44 -8.07 4.46 5.36
CA LEU A 44 -6.86 4.45 6.18
C LEU A 44 -6.66 5.78 6.90
N ASP A 45 -7.75 6.44 7.32
CA ASP A 45 -7.68 7.75 7.98
C ASP A 45 -6.74 7.73 9.18
N ALA A 46 -5.80 8.68 9.19
CA ALA A 46 -4.75 8.83 10.20
C ALA A 46 -3.86 7.58 10.41
N LYS A 47 -3.82 6.64 9.45
CA LYS A 47 -2.85 5.54 9.45
C LYS A 47 -1.53 5.99 8.85
N THR A 48 -0.44 5.50 9.42
CA THR A 48 0.91 5.83 8.99
C THR A 48 1.61 4.59 8.48
N ILE A 49 2.30 4.71 7.34
CA ILE A 49 3.24 3.69 6.87
C ILE A 49 4.66 4.26 6.79
N PHE A 50 5.65 3.38 6.94
CA PHE A 50 7.06 3.71 6.73
C PHE A 50 7.59 2.90 5.56
N MET A 51 7.99 3.60 4.50
CA MET A 51 8.59 3.00 3.32
C MET A 51 10.10 3.02 3.46
N MET A 52 10.75 1.88 3.27
CA MET A 52 12.20 1.73 3.34
C MET A 52 12.72 1.29 1.96
N PHE A 53 13.46 2.17 1.29
CA PHE A 53 14.02 1.92 -0.04
C PHE A 53 15.55 1.84 0.04
N PHE A 54 16.10 0.62 0.12
CA PHE A 54 17.55 0.39 0.04
C PHE A 54 18.12 0.77 -1.33
N GLU A 55 17.34 0.52 -2.38
CA GLU A 55 17.59 0.98 -3.74
C GLU A 55 16.46 1.91 -4.17
N GLN A 56 16.81 3.05 -4.74
CA GLN A 56 15.83 4.08 -5.09
C GLN A 56 14.95 3.64 -6.26
N SER A 57 13.63 3.65 -6.05
CA SER A 57 12.62 3.41 -7.10
C SER A 57 11.55 4.49 -7.09
N THR A 58 11.66 5.45 -8.02
CA THR A 58 10.75 6.59 -8.11
C THR A 58 9.30 6.17 -8.37
N ARG A 59 9.08 5.18 -9.26
CA ARG A 59 7.73 4.73 -9.59
C ARG A 59 7.06 4.04 -8.40
N THR A 60 7.79 3.13 -7.74
CA THR A 60 7.26 2.38 -6.59
C THR A 60 6.92 3.33 -5.45
N ARG A 61 7.86 4.20 -5.07
CA ARG A 61 7.67 5.22 -4.04
C ARG A 61 6.43 6.08 -4.32
N ASN A 62 6.38 6.71 -5.50
CA ASN A 62 5.31 7.64 -5.83
C ASN A 62 3.94 6.94 -5.87
N SER A 63 3.88 5.69 -6.35
CA SER A 63 2.62 4.93 -6.38
C SER A 63 2.11 4.60 -4.97
N ILE A 64 2.99 4.21 -4.05
CA ILE A 64 2.61 3.87 -2.67
C ILE A 64 2.21 5.14 -1.92
N GLU A 65 3.00 6.21 -2.00
CA GLU A 65 2.70 7.48 -1.35
C GLU A 65 1.36 8.06 -1.81
N ALA A 66 1.10 8.05 -3.12
CA ALA A 66 -0.17 8.48 -3.69
C ALA A 66 -1.35 7.59 -3.23
N GLY A 67 -1.19 6.27 -3.27
CA GLY A 67 -2.23 5.33 -2.85
C GLY A 67 -2.60 5.49 -1.37
N ILE A 68 -1.62 5.60 -0.48
CA ILE A 68 -1.86 5.82 0.96
C ILE A 68 -2.54 7.16 1.21
N THR A 69 -2.10 8.22 0.52
CA THR A 69 -2.70 9.56 0.64
C THR A 69 -4.16 9.55 0.17
N GLN A 70 -4.47 8.88 -0.94
CA GLN A 70 -5.84 8.74 -1.45
C GLN A 70 -6.75 8.03 -0.43
N LEU A 71 -6.21 7.06 0.30
CA LEU A 71 -6.91 6.34 1.36
C LEU A 71 -6.99 7.12 2.69
N GLY A 72 -6.46 8.34 2.77
CA GLY A 72 -6.49 9.18 3.98
C GLY A 72 -5.35 8.91 4.97
N GLY A 73 -4.39 8.07 4.61
CA GLY A 73 -3.21 7.81 5.41
C GLY A 73 -2.04 8.75 5.08
N HIS A 74 -0.93 8.52 5.76
CA HIS A 74 0.33 9.23 5.54
C HIS A 74 1.49 8.25 5.34
N ALA A 75 2.33 8.48 4.34
CA ALA A 75 3.50 7.65 4.05
C ALA A 75 4.80 8.40 4.35
N HIS A 76 5.63 7.84 5.21
CA HIS A 76 6.99 8.32 5.45
C HIS A 76 7.97 7.61 4.53
N ASP A 77 8.88 8.37 3.95
CA ASP A 77 10.01 7.85 3.18
C ASP A 77 11.28 7.84 4.04
N LEU A 78 11.70 6.64 4.42
CA LEU A 78 12.94 6.38 5.13
C LEU A 78 13.99 5.93 4.12
N THR A 79 14.88 6.87 3.78
CA THR A 79 16.00 6.59 2.88
C THR A 79 17.22 6.12 3.69
N PRO A 80 18.13 5.31 3.14
CA PRO A 80 19.27 4.75 3.88
C PRO A 80 20.16 5.81 4.53
N ASP A 81 20.29 6.98 3.92
CA ASP A 81 20.96 8.17 4.46
C ASP A 81 20.27 8.75 5.70
N LYS A 82 18.96 8.52 5.86
CA LYS A 82 18.16 8.96 7.01
C LYS A 82 18.01 7.89 8.08
N MET A 83 18.24 6.62 7.74
CA MET A 83 18.12 5.51 8.68
C MET A 83 19.46 5.28 9.39
N GLN A 84 19.46 5.30 10.72
CA GLN A 84 20.63 4.94 11.53
C GLN A 84 20.79 3.41 11.57
N LEU A 85 21.13 2.79 10.42
CA LEU A 85 21.29 1.34 10.30
C LEU A 85 22.66 0.83 10.77
N SER A 86 23.61 1.72 11.05
CA SER A 86 24.95 1.38 11.55
C SER A 86 25.15 1.88 12.99
N HIS A 87 25.22 0.95 13.92
CA HIS A 87 25.93 1.08 15.19
C HIS A 87 26.98 -0.04 15.28
#